data_AF-A0A945S6T2-F1
#
_entry.id   AF-A0A945S6T2-F1
#
_cell.length_a   1.000
_cell.length_b   1.000
_cell.length_c   1.000
_cell.angle_alpha   90.00
_cell.angle_beta   90.00
_cell.angle_gamma   90.00
#
_symmetry.space_group_name_H-M   'P 1'
#
loop_
_entity.id
_entity.type
_entity.pdbx_description
1 polymer ?
#
loop_
_entity_poly.entity_id
_entity_poly.type
_entity_poly.pdbx_seq_one_letter_code
_entity_poly.pdbx_strand_id
1 'polypeptide(L)'
;MRAKKRDTEVLLLTPVFGAVRDAHIKTFTREIDTTTDNFRRGMQTVAAEEACAFFDMTGPWWHYIQESGKTYGWFMGDRVHANHRGCQIIGRLLEAWFKE
;
A
#
# COMPACT_ATOMS: atom_id res chain seq x y z
N MET A 1 -2.32 -2.16 22.17
CA MET A 1 -3.69 -2.35 21.65
C MET A 1 -4.06 -3.83 21.56
N ARG A 2 -3.33 -4.70 20.83
CA ARG A 2 -3.62 -6.16 20.74
C ARG A 2 -3.76 -6.86 22.10
N ALA A 3 -2.84 -6.59 23.04
CA ALA A 3 -2.92 -7.14 24.40
C ALA A 3 -4.21 -6.79 25.16
N LYS A 4 -4.86 -5.67 24.81
CA LYS A 4 -6.11 -5.19 25.42
C LYS A 4 -7.37 -5.60 24.64
N LYS A 5 -7.24 -6.04 23.39
CA LYS A 5 -8.33 -6.46 22.49
C LYS A 5 -7.87 -7.64 21.64
N ARG A 6 -7.90 -8.83 22.25
CA ARG A 6 -7.31 -10.04 21.66
C ARG A 6 -8.04 -10.54 20.42
N ASP A 7 -9.34 -10.27 20.33
CA ASP A 7 -10.20 -10.74 19.24
C ASP A 7 -10.27 -9.75 18.05
N THR A 8 -9.48 -8.67 18.09
CA THR A 8 -9.44 -7.71 16.98
C THR A 8 -8.53 -8.21 15.87
N GLU A 9 -9.11 -8.39 14.69
CA GLU A 9 -8.35 -8.67 13.46
C GLU A 9 -7.45 -7.48 13.11
N VAL A 10 -6.25 -7.78 12.61
CA VAL A 10 -5.24 -6.78 12.25
C VAL A 10 -4.82 -7.03 10.80
N LEU A 11 -4.83 -5.96 10.01
CA LEU A 11 -4.32 -5.92 8.66
C LEU A 11 -3.16 -4.92 8.59
N LEU A 12 -1.99 -5.37 8.16
CA LEU A 12 -0.86 -4.52 7.80
C LEU A 12 -0.89 -4.22 6.30
N LEU A 13 -0.65 -2.95 5.95
CA LEU A 13 -0.75 -2.49 4.57
C LEU A 13 0.39 -1.55 4.19
N THR A 14 1.00 -1.81 3.03
CA THR A 14 2.14 -1.04 2.52
C THR A 14 1.69 0.33 1.99
N PRO A 15 2.57 1.35 2.01
CA PRO A 15 2.19 2.73 1.70
C PRO A 15 1.82 2.91 0.23
N VAL A 16 0.74 3.66 -0.02
CA VAL A 16 0.28 4.02 -1.37
C VAL A 16 0.67 5.44 -1.78
N PHE A 17 0.92 6.33 -0.82
CA PHE A 17 1.37 7.69 -1.11
C PHE A 17 2.70 8.02 -0.47
N GLY A 18 3.38 8.98 -1.08
CA GLY A 18 4.64 9.55 -0.65
C GLY A 18 4.94 10.80 -1.47
N ALA A 19 6.00 11.51 -1.12
CA ALA A 19 6.45 12.61 -1.96
C ALA A 19 6.96 12.06 -3.30
N VAL A 20 6.69 12.72 -4.43
CA VAL A 20 7.11 12.31 -5.80
C VAL A 20 8.61 11.95 -5.91
N ARG A 21 9.43 12.44 -4.98
CA ARG A 21 10.87 12.20 -4.92
C ARG A 21 11.27 10.92 -4.17
N ASP A 22 10.34 10.29 -3.45
CA ASP A 22 10.60 9.14 -2.60
C ASP A 22 11.02 7.91 -3.41
N ALA A 23 11.91 7.11 -2.82
CA ALA A 23 12.50 5.94 -3.47
C ALA A 23 11.43 4.94 -3.93
N HIS A 24 10.41 4.68 -3.11
CA HIS A 24 9.33 3.73 -3.42
C HIS A 24 8.49 4.11 -4.64
N ILE A 25 8.53 5.38 -5.08
CA ILE A 25 7.90 5.87 -6.31
C ILE A 25 8.79 5.62 -7.52
N LYS A 26 10.10 5.85 -7.37
CA LYS A 26 11.08 5.76 -8.48
C LYS A 26 11.50 4.34 -8.80
N THR A 27 11.58 3.48 -7.79
CA THR A 27 12.01 2.09 -7.90
C THR A 27 10.83 1.14 -7.70
N PHE A 28 9.65 1.56 -8.15
CA PHE A 28 8.44 0.75 -8.05
C PHE A 28 8.60 -0.58 -8.80
N THR A 29 8.12 -1.64 -8.16
CA THR A 29 7.90 -2.96 -8.75
C THR A 29 6.48 -3.41 -8.41
N ARG A 30 5.80 -4.09 -9.35
CA ARG A 30 4.43 -4.59 -9.11
C ARG A 30 4.38 -5.52 -7.90
N GLU A 31 5.28 -6.50 -7.90
CA GLU A 31 5.45 -7.45 -6.80
C GLU A 31 6.55 -7.00 -5.84
N ILE A 32 6.53 -7.49 -4.61
CA ILE A 32 7.60 -7.26 -3.64
C ILE A 32 8.88 -7.92 -4.15
N ASP A 33 9.96 -7.15 -4.23
CA ASP A 33 11.29 -7.72 -4.39
C ASP A 33 11.69 -8.44 -3.10
N THR A 34 11.75 -9.77 -3.14
CA THR A 34 12.12 -10.61 -2.00
C THR A 34 13.63 -10.89 -1.94
N THR A 35 14.41 -10.38 -2.89
CA THR A 35 15.86 -10.60 -2.97
C THR A 35 16.67 -9.54 -2.24
N THR A 36 16.14 -8.32 -2.12
CA THR A 36 16.77 -7.21 -1.41
C THR A 36 16.13 -6.97 -0.03
N ASP A 37 16.83 -6.23 0.82
CA ASP A 37 16.22 -5.66 2.01
C ASP A 37 15.49 -4.37 1.63
N ASN A 38 14.17 -4.35 1.85
CA ASN A 38 13.34 -3.20 1.53
C ASN A 38 12.11 -3.15 2.44
N PHE A 39 11.50 -1.97 2.49
CA PHE A 39 10.40 -1.68 3.41
C PHE A 39 9.20 -2.61 3.23
N ARG A 40 8.80 -2.93 1.99
CA ARG A 40 7.64 -3.81 1.72
C ARG A 40 7.91 -5.24 2.21
N ARG A 41 9.12 -5.76 1.96
CA ARG A 41 9.57 -7.06 2.48
C ARG A 41 9.59 -7.06 4.01
N GLY A 42 10.14 -6.01 4.63
CA GLY A 42 10.14 -5.87 6.09
C GLY A 42 8.74 -5.92 6.69
N MET A 43 7.77 -5.23 6.08
CA MET A 43 6.37 -5.30 6.52
C MET A 43 5.75 -6.68 6.34
N GLN A 44 6.06 -7.38 5.25
CA GLN A 44 5.61 -8.75 5.02
C GLN A 44 6.15 -9.69 6.11
N THR A 45 7.43 -9.56 6.46
CA THR A 45 8.06 -10.31 7.55
C THR A 45 7.39 -10.03 8.89
N VAL A 46 7.18 -8.75 9.23
CA VAL A 46 6.49 -8.37 10.48
C VAL A 46 5.08 -8.95 10.53
N ALA A 47 4.34 -8.94 9.42
CA ALA A 47 3.00 -9.53 9.41
C ALA A 47 2.99 -11.03 9.67
N ALA A 48 3.99 -11.75 9.11
CA ALA A 48 4.16 -13.17 9.36
C ALA A 48 4.55 -13.45 10.83
N GLU A 49 5.50 -12.70 11.39
CA GLU A 49 5.94 -12.81 12.79
C GLU A 49 4.81 -12.50 13.78
N GLU A 50 3.99 -11.50 13.47
CA GLU A 50 2.86 -11.08 14.29
C GLU A 50 1.57 -11.87 14.03
N ALA A 51 1.61 -12.83 13.10
CA ALA A 51 0.46 -13.63 12.67
C ALA A 51 -0.77 -12.76 12.37
N CYS A 52 -0.61 -11.75 11.52
CA CYS A 52 -1.70 -10.89 11.06
C CYS A 52 -1.76 -10.83 9.54
N ALA A 53 -2.92 -10.40 9.02
CA ALA A 53 -3.10 -10.27 7.59
C ALA A 53 -2.18 -9.20 7.01
N PHE A 54 -1.79 -9.39 5.75
CA PHE A 54 -0.93 -8.48 5.02
C PHE A 54 -1.49 -8.19 3.64
N PHE A 55 -1.60 -6.91 3.32
CA PHE A 55 -1.93 -6.44 1.98
C PHE A 55 -0.82 -5.53 1.45
N ASP A 56 -0.09 -6.00 0.45
CA ASP A 56 0.84 -5.17 -0.29
C ASP A 56 0.09 -4.21 -1.24
N MET A 57 -0.47 -3.14 -0.69
CA MET A 57 -1.26 -2.16 -1.43
C MET A 57 -0.41 -1.28 -2.36
N THR A 58 0.89 -1.10 -2.07
CA THR A 58 1.83 -0.36 -2.93
C THR A 58 1.84 -0.89 -4.37
N GLY A 59 1.88 -2.22 -4.52
CA GLY A 59 1.90 -2.92 -5.82
C GLY A 59 0.77 -2.52 -6.76
N PRO A 60 -0.49 -2.85 -6.42
CA PRO A 60 -1.64 -2.59 -7.28
C PRO A 60 -1.94 -1.09 -7.41
N TRP A 61 -1.67 -0.30 -6.37
CA TRP A 61 -1.81 1.16 -6.44
C TRP A 61 -0.93 1.75 -7.54
N TRP A 62 0.38 1.53 -7.50
CA TRP A 62 1.29 2.15 -8.45
C TRP A 62 1.14 1.62 -9.86
N HIS A 63 0.78 0.35 -10.00
CA HIS A 63 0.37 -0.21 -11.29
C HIS A 63 -0.82 0.53 -11.88
N TYR A 64 -1.88 0.74 -11.09
CA TYR A 64 -3.05 1.51 -11.54
C TYR A 64 -2.67 2.95 -11.93
N ILE A 65 -1.87 3.63 -11.11
CA ILE A 65 -1.46 5.01 -11.37
C ILE A 65 -0.68 5.10 -12.69
N GLN A 66 0.28 4.22 -12.92
CA GLN A 66 1.10 4.20 -14.13
C GLN A 66 0.27 3.88 -15.39
N GLU A 67 -0.72 2.99 -15.30
CA GLU A 67 -1.56 2.60 -16.44
C GLU A 67 -2.78 3.51 -16.66
N SER A 68 -3.13 4.35 -15.69
CA SER A 68 -4.33 5.21 -15.76
C SER A 68 -4.31 6.26 -16.88
N GLY A 69 -3.13 6.55 -17.45
CA GLY A 69 -2.92 7.65 -18.38
C GLY A 69 -3.12 9.04 -17.74
N LYS A 70 -3.22 9.13 -16.41
CA LYS A 70 -3.34 10.39 -15.66
C LYS A 70 -2.02 10.73 -14.99
N THR A 71 -1.77 12.02 -14.81
CA THR A 71 -0.62 12.47 -14.02
C THR A 71 -0.83 12.11 -12.55
N TYR A 72 0.24 11.85 -11.80
CA TYR A 72 0.14 11.50 -10.37
C TYR A 72 -0.67 12.53 -9.57
N GLY A 73 -0.50 13.82 -9.86
CA GLY A 73 -1.26 14.91 -9.24
C GLY A 73 -2.78 14.83 -9.42
N TRP A 74 -3.27 14.08 -10.41
CA TRP A 74 -4.70 13.81 -10.58
C TRP A 74 -5.32 13.10 -9.37
N PHE A 75 -4.52 12.35 -8.63
CA PHE A 75 -4.93 11.54 -7.47
C PHE A 75 -4.52 12.15 -6.12
N MET A 76 -3.77 13.24 -6.13
CA MET A 76 -3.23 13.90 -4.93
C MET A 76 -4.04 15.13 -4.55
N GLY A 77 -4.23 15.36 -3.25
CA GLY A 77 -4.78 16.59 -2.68
C GLY A 77 -3.69 17.59 -2.30
N ASP A 78 -2.52 17.08 -1.93
CA ASP A 78 -1.32 17.87 -1.62
C ASP A 78 -0.04 17.07 -1.97
N ARG A 79 1.09 17.41 -1.34
CA ARG A 79 2.40 16.78 -1.61
C ARG A 79 2.46 15.29 -1.23
N VAL A 80 1.62 14.81 -0.31
CA VAL A 80 1.71 13.45 0.25
C VAL A 80 0.36 12.75 0.44
N HIS A 81 -0.77 13.45 0.37
CA HIS A 81 -2.09 12.87 0.60
C HIS A 81 -2.93 12.70 -0.68
N ALA A 82 -3.77 11.68 -0.66
CA ALA A 82 -4.82 11.46 -1.66
C ALA A 82 -5.81 12.62 -1.73
N ASN A 83 -6.36 12.88 -2.91
CA ASN A 83 -7.65 13.55 -3.04
C ASN A 83 -8.80 12.52 -3.04
N HIS A 84 -10.04 12.99 -3.21
CA HIS A 84 -11.22 12.12 -3.23
C HIS A 84 -11.13 10.97 -4.27
N ARG A 85 -10.49 11.20 -5.42
CA ARG A 85 -10.30 10.16 -6.44
C ARG A 85 -9.30 9.12 -5.98
N GLY A 86 -8.17 9.55 -5.41
CA GLY A 86 -7.18 8.65 -4.81
C GLY A 86 -7.80 7.78 -3.71
N CYS A 87 -8.59 8.38 -2.82
CA CYS A 87 -9.33 7.65 -1.77
C CYS A 87 -10.28 6.59 -2.36
N GLN A 88 -10.99 6.90 -3.45
CA GLN A 88 -11.89 5.93 -4.10
C GLN A 88 -11.13 4.71 -4.63
N ILE A 89 -9.97 4.92 -5.25
CA ILE A 89 -9.14 3.81 -5.73
C ILE A 89 -8.65 2.95 -4.57
N ILE A 90 -8.18 3.55 -3.48
CA ILE A 90 -7.77 2.81 -2.27
C ILE A 90 -8.92 2.00 -1.67
N GLY A 91 -10.10 2.61 -1.59
CA GLY A 91 -11.30 1.90 -1.14
C GLY A 91 -11.61 0.67 -2.00
N ARG A 92 -11.46 0.77 -3.33
CA ARG A 92 -11.66 -0.35 -4.25
C ARG A 92 -10.57 -1.42 -4.13
N LEU A 93 -9.32 -1.03 -3.90
CA LEU A 93 -8.22 -1.97 -3.66
C LEU A 93 -8.45 -2.76 -2.38
N LEU A 94 -8.89 -2.10 -1.30
CA LEU A 94 -9.27 -2.75 -0.05
C LEU A 94 -10.48 -3.66 -0.24
N GLU A 95 -11.53 -3.18 -0.91
CA GLU A 95 -12.72 -3.97 -1.22
C GLU A 95 -12.37 -5.25 -1.99
N ALA A 96 -11.50 -5.16 -2.99
CA ALA A 96 -11.04 -6.31 -3.76
C ALA A 96 -10.28 -7.30 -2.87
N TRP A 97 -9.34 -6.81 -2.06
CA TRP A 97 -8.57 -7.65 -1.14
C TRP A 97 -9.44 -8.40 -0.12
N PHE A 98 -10.49 -7.77 0.41
CA PHE A 98 -11.42 -8.42 1.35
C PHE A 98 -12.35 -9.45 0.70
N LYS A 99 -12.44 -9.51 -0.62
CA LYS A 99 -13.29 -10.45 -1.36
C LYS A 99 -12.55 -11.70 -1.84
N GLU A 100 -11.23 -11.64 -1.90
CA GLU A 100 -10.34 -12.77 -2.23
C GLU A 100 -10.15 -13.70 -1.02
#